data_AF-A0AAD6U563-F1
#
_entry.id   AF-A0AAD6U563-F1
#
_cell.length_a   1.000
_cell.length_b   1.000
_cell.length_c   1.000
_cell.angle_alpha   90.00
_cell.angle_beta   90.00
_cell.angle_gamma   90.00
#
_symmetry.space_group_name_H-M   'P 1'
#
loop_
_entity.id
_entity.type
_entity.pdbx_description
1 polymer ?
#
loop_
_entity_poly.entity_id
_entity_poly.type
_entity_poly.pdbx_seq_one_letter_code
_entity_poly.pdbx_strand_id
1 'polypeptide(L)'
;MVSKLLYSLLALVTVDFAVSSAQGEATSVDFNKAPVFSKPVHSPGLANHSIFPRAAALDFNASQWIWTNELSAPGGTAPVGARAFRKDFVAPLGKTPVQADIIITVDNALTMFVNGAAVGTGENWQNAERFCVALQPCLNVFAVTATNNEFFAGLLATIQITYSDGTTSTIVSDTTWRFSITVPDDYEQLSYDDNNWTPAVAEGAYGVAPWGQISIPSADSAPGLSLSQASWIWTDEVANGAAPVGARAFRKTYTPPTGQTATSAKIIITADDEYSLYVNSVLVGSGTSWQVAQTYTVDLSPASNVVFAVYAVNNIGPAGLLAAIEITLSECSCSSGVIFVTDAGWKSYIGTPYGFQLAGYDDSRWPAATVEGPEGMAPWGNTTTSSSPGSATALPGAPGSASANTANATLKAINSTVNATSKLSFATAA
;
A
#
# COMPACT_ATOMS: atom_id res chain seq x y z
N MET A 1 -49.85 28.32 28.81
CA MET A 1 -49.31 28.53 30.16
C MET A 1 -47.78 28.42 30.09
N VAL A 2 -47.13 29.57 30.29
CA VAL A 2 -45.74 29.86 30.75
C VAL A 2 -44.62 28.92 30.26
N SER A 3 -43.77 29.26 29.28
CA SER A 3 -42.75 30.33 29.15
C SER A 3 -41.39 30.00 29.78
N LYS A 4 -40.35 29.89 28.92
CA LYS A 4 -39.05 30.63 28.93
C LYS A 4 -38.13 30.01 27.86
N LEU A 5 -37.96 30.66 26.71
CA LEU A 5 -36.84 31.57 26.34
C LEU A 5 -35.43 30.97 26.53
N LEU A 6 -34.68 30.83 25.43
CA LEU A 6 -33.41 31.54 25.25
C LEU A 6 -33.10 31.75 23.76
N TYR A 7 -32.64 32.95 23.43
CA TYR A 7 -32.34 33.50 22.11
C TYR A 7 -30.83 33.48 21.84
N SER A 8 -30.46 33.19 20.58
CA SER A 8 -29.37 33.73 19.73
C SER A 8 -27.96 34.00 20.28
N LEU A 9 -26.94 33.46 19.58
CA LEU A 9 -25.82 34.26 19.03
C LEU A 9 -25.17 33.50 17.85
N LEU A 10 -25.42 33.94 16.61
CA LEU A 10 -24.64 33.58 15.43
C LEU A 10 -23.67 34.75 15.19
N ALA A 11 -22.35 34.51 15.28
CA ALA A 11 -21.35 35.49 14.91
C ALA A 11 -21.03 35.34 13.41
N LEU A 12 -21.54 36.26 12.59
CA LEU A 12 -21.01 36.51 11.25
C LEU A 12 -19.73 37.34 11.41
N VAL A 13 -18.60 36.86 10.89
CA VAL A 13 -17.40 37.68 10.71
C VAL A 13 -17.46 38.25 9.30
N THR A 14 -17.76 39.54 9.20
CA THR A 14 -17.56 40.34 7.99
C THR A 14 -16.14 40.92 8.04
N VAL A 15 -15.35 40.67 7.00
CA VAL A 15 -14.05 41.32 6.79
C VAL A 15 -14.29 42.56 5.93
N ASP A 16 -14.20 43.74 6.54
CA ASP A 16 -14.23 45.02 5.83
C ASP A 16 -12.89 45.29 5.15
N PHE A 17 -12.90 45.45 3.82
CA PHE A 17 -11.80 46.05 3.07
C PHE A 17 -11.96 47.57 3.10
N ALA A 18 -11.09 48.25 3.85
CA ALA A 18 -10.93 49.70 3.75
C ALA A 18 -10.04 50.04 2.55
N VAL A 19 -10.64 50.53 1.46
CA VAL A 19 -9.93 51.19 0.36
C VAL A 19 -9.79 52.67 0.72
N SER A 20 -8.57 53.10 1.03
CA SER A 20 -8.23 54.53 1.16
C SER A 20 -7.88 55.08 -0.23
N SER A 21 -8.76 55.94 -0.76
CA SER A 21 -8.52 56.74 -1.96
C SER A 21 -7.58 57.92 -1.65
N ALA A 22 -6.42 57.97 -2.30
CA ALA A 22 -5.66 59.20 -2.45
C ALA A 22 -5.61 59.57 -3.94
N GLN A 23 -6.28 60.66 -4.28
CA GLN A 23 -6.17 61.32 -5.59
C GLN A 23 -4.86 62.13 -5.63
N GLY A 24 -4.16 62.07 -6.77
CA GLY A 24 -2.98 62.89 -7.03
C GLY A 24 -2.61 62.86 -8.52
N GLU A 25 -3.21 63.81 -9.25
CA GLU A 25 -2.77 64.48 -10.49
C GLU A 25 -2.17 63.68 -11.65
N ALA A 26 -2.91 63.69 -12.77
CA ALA A 26 -2.42 63.37 -14.10
C ALA A 26 -1.70 64.58 -14.72
N THR A 27 -0.43 64.41 -15.08
CA THR A 27 0.26 65.31 -16.02
C THR A 27 0.61 64.54 -17.31
N SER A 28 0.11 65.06 -18.43
CA SER A 28 0.34 64.58 -19.79
C SER A 28 1.82 64.51 -20.16
N VAL A 29 2.26 63.42 -20.81
CA VAL A 29 3.57 63.36 -21.47
C VAL A 29 3.37 63.02 -22.95
N ASP A 30 3.99 63.88 -23.76
CA ASP A 30 3.98 64.01 -25.21
C ASP A 30 4.73 62.85 -25.93
N PHE A 31 4.16 62.32 -27.01
CA PHE A 31 4.62 61.08 -27.69
C PHE A 31 5.67 61.28 -28.80
N ASN A 32 6.27 62.45 -28.96
CA ASN A 32 7.13 62.73 -30.13
C ASN A 32 8.57 63.16 -29.82
N LYS A 33 9.30 62.42 -28.97
CA LYS A 33 10.77 62.52 -28.91
C LYS A 33 11.43 61.23 -28.44
N ALA A 34 11.97 60.47 -29.39
CA ALA A 34 12.89 59.37 -29.11
C ALA A 34 14.31 59.90 -28.84
N PRO A 35 15.04 59.27 -27.90
CA PRO A 35 16.44 59.01 -28.10
C PRO A 35 16.73 57.51 -28.05
N VAL A 36 17.50 57.06 -29.04
CA VAL A 36 18.03 55.72 -29.21
C VAL A 36 19.04 55.43 -28.10
N PHE A 37 18.83 54.36 -27.32
CA PHE A 37 19.91 53.68 -26.61
C PHE A 37 19.76 52.15 -26.72
N SER A 38 20.91 51.54 -26.94
CA SER A 38 21.15 50.20 -27.45
C SER A 38 21.24 49.11 -26.38
N LYS A 39 20.82 47.89 -26.79
CA LYS A 39 21.07 46.53 -26.25
C LYS A 39 20.11 46.01 -25.16
N PRO A 40 19.56 44.78 -25.31
CA PRO A 40 18.77 44.13 -24.27
C PRO A 40 19.70 43.49 -23.23
N VAL A 41 19.47 43.83 -21.96
CA VAL A 41 20.02 43.07 -20.81
C VAL A 41 19.03 41.97 -20.50
N HIS A 42 19.45 40.72 -20.63
CA HIS A 42 18.71 39.56 -20.13
C HIS A 42 18.58 39.67 -18.61
N SER A 43 17.35 39.72 -18.11
CA SER A 43 17.03 39.42 -16.71
C SER A 43 17.27 37.92 -16.50
N PRO A 44 18.20 37.50 -15.62
CA PRO A 44 18.24 36.10 -15.21
C PRO A 44 16.96 35.81 -14.41
N GLY A 45 16.23 34.79 -14.85
CA GLY A 45 15.03 34.31 -14.18
C GLY A 45 15.33 33.97 -12.72
N LEU A 46 14.42 34.37 -11.83
CA LEU A 46 14.38 33.88 -10.46
C LEU A 46 14.11 32.37 -10.51
N ALA A 47 15.17 31.57 -10.44
CA ALA A 47 15.05 30.17 -10.09
C ALA A 47 14.54 30.10 -8.64
N ASN A 48 13.35 29.53 -8.44
CA ASN A 48 12.85 29.05 -7.15
C ASN A 48 13.85 28.01 -6.61
N HIS A 49 14.89 28.47 -5.92
CA HIS A 49 15.69 27.61 -5.07
C HIS A 49 14.93 27.47 -3.76
N SER A 50 14.26 26.34 -3.58
CA SER A 50 13.77 25.91 -2.27
C SER A 50 14.94 25.99 -1.28
N ILE A 51 14.87 26.92 -0.33
CA ILE A 51 15.90 27.15 0.71
C ILE A 51 15.71 26.18 1.89
N PHE A 52 15.13 25.00 1.64
CA PHE A 52 15.07 23.95 2.65
C PHE A 52 16.40 23.20 2.62
N PRO A 53 17.13 23.08 3.74
CA PRO A 53 18.29 22.22 3.80
C PRO A 53 17.88 20.82 3.36
N ARG A 54 18.63 20.21 2.43
CA ARG A 54 18.44 18.81 2.06
C ARG A 54 18.54 18.00 3.35
N ALA A 55 17.47 17.32 3.74
CA ALA A 55 17.47 16.44 4.90
C ALA A 55 18.67 15.48 4.76
N ALA A 56 19.38 15.24 5.88
CA ALA A 56 20.46 14.25 5.89
C ALA A 56 19.93 12.92 5.38
N ALA A 57 20.75 12.20 4.60
CA ALA A 57 20.37 10.89 4.08
C ALA A 57 20.00 9.96 5.25
N LEU A 58 18.90 9.22 5.10
CA LEU A 58 18.43 8.27 6.09
C LEU A 58 19.45 7.14 6.28
N ASP A 59 19.72 6.75 7.52
CA ASP A 59 20.64 5.67 7.90
C ASP A 59 20.15 4.89 9.13
N PHE A 60 20.82 3.78 9.46
CA PHE A 60 20.52 2.93 10.61
C PHE A 60 21.46 3.13 11.81
N ASN A 61 22.32 4.15 11.82
CA ASN A 61 23.40 4.28 12.81
C ASN A 61 22.90 4.38 14.26
N ALA A 62 21.70 4.91 14.46
CA ALA A 62 21.07 5.02 15.76
C ALA A 62 20.10 3.86 16.08
N SER A 63 19.91 2.92 15.15
CA SER A 63 18.92 1.85 15.24
C SER A 63 19.52 0.57 15.82
N GLN A 64 18.67 -0.21 16.49
CA GLN A 64 18.98 -1.54 17.00
C GLN A 64 18.17 -2.57 16.22
N TRP A 65 18.80 -3.71 15.93
CA TRP A 65 18.05 -4.92 15.62
C TRP A 65 17.19 -5.28 16.82
N ILE A 66 15.89 -5.47 16.59
CA ILE A 66 14.95 -5.86 17.63
C ILE A 66 14.19 -7.13 17.25
N TRP A 67 13.85 -7.95 18.24
CA TRP A 67 12.93 -9.06 18.05
C TRP A 67 12.07 -9.29 19.30
N THR A 68 11.53 -10.51 19.41
CA THR A 68 10.81 -11.04 20.56
C THR A 68 11.76 -11.62 21.61
N ASN A 69 11.23 -11.97 22.77
CA ASN A 69 11.95 -12.67 23.84
C ASN A 69 12.15 -14.17 23.59
N GLU A 70 11.99 -14.65 22.35
CA GLU A 70 12.11 -16.06 21.99
C GLU A 70 13.52 -16.44 21.50
N LEU A 71 14.42 -15.47 21.30
CA LEU A 71 15.78 -15.76 20.84
C LEU A 71 16.60 -16.44 21.93
N SER A 72 17.45 -17.38 21.49
CA SER A 72 18.36 -18.12 22.37
C SER A 72 19.43 -17.23 23.03
N ALA A 73 19.80 -16.13 22.39
CA ALA A 73 20.70 -15.07 22.84
C ALA A 73 20.52 -13.84 21.92
N PRO A 74 21.01 -12.64 22.30
CA PRO A 74 21.01 -11.49 21.41
C PRO A 74 21.63 -11.80 20.04
N GLY A 75 20.85 -11.61 18.97
CA GLY A 75 21.29 -11.94 17.59
C GLY A 75 21.41 -13.43 17.29
N GLY A 76 20.84 -14.27 18.15
CA GLY A 76 20.80 -15.73 18.02
C GLY A 76 19.62 -16.22 17.17
N THR A 77 19.36 -17.52 17.24
CA THR A 77 18.28 -18.15 16.48
C THR A 77 16.91 -17.93 17.12
N ALA A 78 15.88 -17.76 16.29
CA ALA A 78 14.48 -17.63 16.69
C ALA A 78 13.61 -18.76 16.07
N PRO A 79 12.43 -19.05 16.63
CA PRO A 79 11.46 -19.95 15.98
C PRO A 79 10.98 -19.40 14.63
N VAL A 80 10.65 -20.30 13.70
CA VAL A 80 10.01 -19.97 12.43
C VAL A 80 8.60 -19.42 12.67
N GLY A 81 8.22 -18.40 11.91
CA GLY A 81 6.87 -17.84 11.88
C GLY A 81 6.84 -16.31 11.94
N ALA A 82 5.63 -15.79 11.75
CA ALA A 82 5.34 -14.36 11.80
C ALA A 82 5.20 -13.83 13.24
N ARG A 83 5.62 -12.58 13.45
CA ARG A 83 5.53 -11.81 14.69
C ARG A 83 5.02 -10.42 14.35
N ALA A 84 4.25 -9.83 15.26
CA ALA A 84 3.74 -8.48 15.09
C ALA A 84 4.55 -7.49 15.93
N PHE A 85 4.93 -6.36 15.34
CA PHE A 85 5.59 -5.24 16.00
C PHE A 85 4.76 -3.96 15.84
N ARG A 86 4.72 -3.13 16.87
CA ARG A 86 4.01 -1.85 16.86
C ARG A 86 4.83 -0.73 17.51
N LYS A 87 4.66 0.47 16.96
CA LYS A 87 5.20 1.72 17.48
C LYS A 87 4.21 2.84 17.30
N ASP A 88 3.64 3.29 18.41
CA ASP A 88 2.82 4.49 18.46
C ASP A 88 3.70 5.74 18.43
N PHE A 89 3.23 6.76 17.71
CA PHE A 89 3.88 8.06 17.62
C PHE A 89 2.86 9.18 17.83
N VAL A 90 3.12 10.01 18.83
CA VAL A 90 2.39 11.25 19.09
C VAL A 90 3.32 12.41 18.81
N ALA A 91 2.89 13.33 17.95
CA ALA A 91 3.66 14.51 17.62
C ALA A 91 3.95 15.37 18.86
N PRO A 92 5.15 15.98 18.97
CA PRO A 92 5.42 16.97 20.00
C PRO A 92 4.42 18.13 19.96
N LEU A 93 4.16 18.74 21.12
CA LEU A 93 3.19 19.84 21.22
C LEU A 93 3.52 20.97 20.22
N GLY A 94 2.51 21.37 19.45
CA GLY A 94 2.65 22.42 18.42
C GLY A 94 3.24 21.96 17.09
N LYS A 95 3.55 20.67 16.94
CA LYS A 95 4.00 20.08 15.67
C LYS A 95 2.86 19.33 14.99
N THR A 96 2.75 19.49 13.68
CA THR A 96 1.80 18.72 12.84
C THR A 96 2.61 17.86 11.87
N PRO A 97 2.69 16.54 12.06
CA PRO A 97 3.36 15.63 11.14
C PRO A 97 2.63 15.63 9.79
N VAL A 98 3.40 15.57 8.72
CA VAL A 98 2.88 15.58 7.34
C VAL A 98 3.31 14.34 6.57
N GLN A 99 4.54 13.86 6.77
CA GLN A 99 5.05 12.69 6.06
C GLN A 99 6.09 11.94 6.90
N ALA A 100 6.28 10.66 6.60
CA ALA A 100 7.39 9.84 7.05
C ALA A 100 8.18 9.28 5.88
N ASP A 101 9.50 9.40 5.94
CA ASP A 101 10.45 8.65 5.11
C ASP A 101 11.00 7.50 5.98
N ILE A 102 10.86 6.28 5.50
CA ILE A 102 11.05 5.05 6.26
C ILE A 102 12.07 4.20 5.55
N ILE A 103 13.12 3.78 6.23
CA ILE A 103 13.94 2.64 5.81
C ILE A 103 13.73 1.50 6.81
N ILE A 104 13.53 0.29 6.30
CA ILE A 104 13.23 -0.87 7.14
C ILE A 104 13.76 -2.16 6.50
N THR A 105 14.22 -3.08 7.33
CA THR A 105 14.55 -4.44 6.91
C THR A 105 14.18 -5.42 8.01
N VAL A 106 13.85 -6.66 7.62
CA VAL A 106 13.57 -7.77 8.54
C VAL A 106 14.27 -9.01 8.03
N ASP A 107 14.95 -9.72 8.93
CA ASP A 107 15.40 -11.08 8.71
C ASP A 107 14.25 -12.04 9.11
N ASN A 108 13.48 -12.64 8.18
CA ASN A 108 13.70 -12.69 6.73
C ASN A 108 12.75 -11.83 5.88
N ALA A 109 11.51 -11.60 6.32
CA ALA A 109 10.50 -10.91 5.53
C ALA A 109 9.62 -9.96 6.35
N LEU A 110 9.10 -8.90 5.72
CA LEU A 110 8.25 -7.90 6.33
C LEU A 110 7.01 -7.58 5.50
N THR A 111 5.94 -7.20 6.19
CA THR A 111 4.89 -6.32 5.68
C THR A 111 4.79 -5.12 6.61
N MET A 112 4.92 -3.91 6.07
CA MET A 112 4.82 -2.67 6.85
C MET A 112 3.47 -2.00 6.65
N PHE A 113 2.92 -1.48 7.75
CA PHE A 113 1.67 -0.76 7.81
C PHE A 113 1.84 0.59 8.51
N VAL A 114 1.07 1.58 8.06
CA VAL A 114 0.94 2.87 8.73
C VAL A 114 -0.53 3.24 8.84
N ASN A 115 -1.00 3.43 10.08
CA ASN A 115 -2.40 3.70 10.39
C ASN A 115 -3.37 2.69 9.76
N GLY A 116 -2.99 1.41 9.80
CA GLY A 116 -3.75 0.30 9.24
C GLY A 116 -3.63 0.10 7.73
N ALA A 117 -3.06 1.04 6.98
CA ALA A 117 -2.84 0.87 5.55
C ALA A 117 -1.49 0.16 5.30
N ALA A 118 -1.50 -0.88 4.47
CA ALA A 118 -0.27 -1.52 4.00
C ALA A 118 0.55 -0.54 3.15
N VAL A 119 1.85 -0.47 3.42
CA VAL A 119 2.80 0.44 2.78
C VAL A 119 3.74 -0.30 1.84
N GLY A 120 4.05 -1.56 2.16
CA GLY A 120 4.86 -2.42 1.29
C GLY A 120 5.36 -3.66 2.01
N THR A 121 6.04 -4.51 1.26
CA THR A 121 6.63 -5.78 1.71
C THR A 121 8.13 -5.80 1.41
N GLY A 122 8.86 -6.73 2.01
CA GLY A 122 10.28 -6.99 1.73
C GLY A 122 10.68 -8.39 2.18
N GLU A 123 11.65 -9.00 1.51
CA GLU A 123 12.04 -10.41 1.73
C GLU A 123 13.55 -10.66 1.67
N ASN A 124 14.34 -9.61 1.51
CA ASN A 124 15.79 -9.71 1.47
C ASN A 124 16.40 -8.76 2.50
N TRP A 125 16.74 -9.31 3.67
CA TRP A 125 17.17 -8.48 4.77
C TRP A 125 18.45 -7.67 4.49
N GLN A 126 19.29 -8.12 3.55
CA GLN A 126 20.55 -7.46 3.18
C GLN A 126 20.32 -6.13 2.44
N ASN A 127 19.13 -5.94 1.88
CA ASN A 127 18.71 -4.73 1.20
C ASN A 127 17.48 -4.18 1.91
N ALA A 128 17.61 -3.03 2.57
CA ALA A 128 16.46 -2.40 3.20
C ALA A 128 15.43 -1.98 2.16
N GLU A 129 14.17 -2.02 2.56
CA GLU A 129 13.09 -1.36 1.85
C GLU A 129 13.05 0.11 2.25
N ARG A 130 12.58 0.96 1.34
CA ARG A 130 12.32 2.37 1.64
C ARG A 130 10.92 2.76 1.20
N PHE A 131 10.19 3.38 2.12
CA PHE A 131 8.83 3.83 1.91
C PHE A 131 8.68 5.30 2.28
N CYS A 132 7.74 5.97 1.64
CA CYS A 132 7.39 7.35 1.97
C CYS A 132 5.87 7.47 2.05
N VAL A 133 5.35 7.98 3.16
CA VAL A 133 3.91 8.00 3.44
C VAL A 133 3.47 9.31 4.05
N ALA A 134 2.25 9.74 3.70
CA ALA A 134 1.57 10.81 4.42
C ALA A 134 1.20 10.36 5.85
N LEU A 135 1.25 11.30 6.80
CA LEU A 135 0.88 11.06 8.20
C LEU A 135 -0.38 11.82 8.58
N GLN A 136 -1.12 11.29 9.57
CA GLN A 136 -2.21 12.00 10.21
C GLN A 136 -1.68 13.10 11.14
N PRO A 137 -2.40 14.24 11.34
CA PRO A 137 -1.91 15.41 12.09
C PRO A 137 -1.55 15.21 13.57
N CYS A 138 -1.85 14.06 14.18
CA CYS A 138 -1.67 13.86 15.62
C CYS A 138 -1.03 12.50 15.90
N LEU A 139 -1.87 11.47 16.07
CA LEU A 139 -1.44 10.12 16.36
C LEU A 139 -1.17 9.37 15.05
N ASN A 140 -0.05 8.67 15.00
CA ASN A 140 0.24 7.71 13.95
C ASN A 140 0.74 6.41 14.57
N VAL A 141 0.45 5.29 13.92
CA VAL A 141 0.93 3.96 14.30
C VAL A 141 1.73 3.39 13.15
N PHE A 142 2.93 2.92 13.47
CA PHE A 142 3.76 2.10 12.59
C PHE A 142 3.67 0.66 13.06
N ALA A 143 3.23 -0.24 12.20
CA ALA A 143 3.07 -1.65 12.51
C ALA A 143 3.80 -2.50 11.47
N VAL A 144 4.33 -3.64 11.89
CA VAL A 144 5.10 -4.54 11.02
C VAL A 144 4.72 -5.98 11.34
N THR A 145 4.35 -6.75 10.32
CA THR A 145 4.38 -8.21 10.39
C THR A 145 5.78 -8.62 9.95
N ALA A 146 6.55 -9.21 10.85
CA ALA A 146 7.92 -9.64 10.62
C ALA A 146 7.98 -11.17 10.68
N THR A 147 8.46 -11.80 9.62
CA THR A 147 8.45 -13.26 9.48
C THR A 147 9.87 -13.80 9.43
N ASN A 148 10.14 -14.71 10.36
CA ASN A 148 11.33 -15.55 10.34
C ASN A 148 11.01 -16.85 9.59
N ASN A 149 11.73 -17.12 8.52
CA ASN A 149 11.67 -18.35 7.75
C ASN A 149 12.68 -19.39 8.27
N GLU A 150 13.84 -18.95 8.81
CA GLU A 150 14.86 -19.82 9.39
C GLU A 150 15.94 -19.08 10.19
N PHE A 151 16.55 -19.80 11.15
CA PHE A 151 17.72 -19.35 11.92
C PHE A 151 17.54 -17.99 12.61
N PHE A 152 18.17 -16.93 12.11
CA PHE A 152 18.28 -15.63 12.76
C PHE A 152 17.05 -14.77 12.46
N ALA A 153 16.66 -13.93 13.41
CA ALA A 153 15.55 -13.02 13.22
C ALA A 153 15.83 -11.66 13.83
N GLY A 154 15.36 -10.61 13.15
CA GLY A 154 15.53 -9.25 13.61
C GLY A 154 14.80 -8.27 12.71
N LEU A 155 14.30 -7.20 13.30
CA LEU A 155 13.73 -6.03 12.63
C LEU A 155 14.65 -4.83 12.87
N LEU A 156 14.97 -4.10 11.81
CA LEU A 156 15.75 -2.87 11.87
C LEU A 156 15.03 -1.76 11.09
N ALA A 157 14.80 -0.61 11.71
CA ALA A 157 14.05 0.50 11.11
C ALA A 157 14.60 1.87 11.50
N THR A 158 14.49 2.83 10.58
CA THR A 158 14.60 4.28 10.86
C THR A 158 13.47 4.99 10.13
N ILE A 159 12.74 5.84 10.86
CA ILE A 159 11.58 6.57 10.36
C ILE A 159 11.80 8.06 10.66
N GLN A 160 12.02 8.86 9.61
CA GLN A 160 12.10 10.30 9.73
C GLN A 160 10.76 10.94 9.42
N ILE A 161 10.21 11.59 10.43
CA ILE A 161 8.96 12.33 10.38
C ILE A 161 9.27 13.78 10.04
N THR A 162 8.62 14.30 9.00
CA THR A 162 8.65 15.72 8.66
C THR A 162 7.37 16.38 9.17
N TYR A 163 7.50 17.58 9.74
CA TYR A 163 6.39 18.40 10.19
C TYR A 163 6.06 19.53 9.21
N SER A 164 4.86 20.11 9.35
CA SER A 164 4.38 21.22 8.50
C SER A 164 5.24 22.48 8.55
N ASP A 165 6.07 22.65 9.59
CA ASP A 165 7.03 23.75 9.73
C ASP A 165 8.43 23.43 9.16
N GLY A 166 8.58 22.28 8.50
CA GLY A 166 9.82 21.81 7.88
C GLY A 166 10.83 21.18 8.84
N THR A 167 10.56 21.16 10.15
CA THR A 167 11.40 20.43 11.11
C THR A 167 11.14 18.92 11.06
N THR A 168 12.01 18.13 11.69
CA THR A 168 11.90 16.67 11.69
C THR A 168 12.01 16.03 13.07
N SER A 169 11.56 14.78 13.18
CA SER A 169 11.89 13.86 14.28
C SER A 169 12.24 12.50 13.70
N THR A 170 13.00 11.70 14.45
CA THR A 170 13.40 10.35 14.03
C THR A 170 12.92 9.34 15.06
N ILE A 171 12.29 8.28 14.58
CA ILE A 171 12.03 7.06 15.33
C ILE A 171 13.01 6.00 14.82
N VAL A 172 13.57 5.22 15.72
CA VAL A 172 14.44 4.08 15.40
C VAL A 172 13.83 2.80 15.95
N SER A 173 14.19 1.65 15.40
CA SER A 173 13.94 0.36 16.05
C SER A 173 14.79 0.26 17.32
N ASP A 174 14.12 0.08 18.47
CA ASP A 174 14.72 -0.02 19.78
C ASP A 174 13.74 -0.74 20.75
N THR A 175 14.11 -0.84 22.02
CA THR A 175 13.30 -1.52 23.05
C THR A 175 12.01 -0.78 23.44
N THR A 176 11.71 0.38 22.83
CA THR A 176 10.45 1.10 23.04
C THR A 176 9.35 0.67 22.05
N TRP A 177 9.69 -0.15 21.06
CA TRP A 177 8.71 -0.88 20.25
C TRP A 177 8.06 -1.97 21.10
N ARG A 178 6.84 -2.37 20.73
CA ARG A 178 6.12 -3.48 21.34
C ARG A 178 5.98 -4.64 20.37
N PHE A 179 5.94 -5.87 20.86
CA PHE A 179 5.73 -7.06 20.03
C PHE A 179 4.65 -8.00 20.57
N SER A 180 4.13 -8.82 19.67
CA SER A 180 3.31 -10.00 19.96
C SER A 180 3.85 -11.23 19.23
N ILE A 181 3.83 -12.39 19.92
CA ILE A 181 4.26 -13.68 19.37
C ILE A 181 3.28 -14.18 18.30
N THR A 182 1.99 -13.88 18.47
CA THR A 182 0.98 -14.07 17.42
C THR A 182 0.83 -12.80 16.61
N VAL A 183 0.18 -12.89 15.45
CA VAL A 183 -0.27 -11.74 14.65
C VAL A 183 -1.79 -11.65 14.81
N PRO A 184 -2.32 -10.88 15.78
CA PRO A 184 -3.76 -10.75 15.96
C PRO A 184 -4.39 -10.01 14.78
N ASP A 185 -5.68 -10.26 14.54
CA ASP A 185 -6.45 -9.47 13.58
C ASP A 185 -6.47 -7.99 13.99
N ASP A 186 -6.45 -7.11 12.99
CA ASP A 186 -6.51 -5.66 13.13
C ASP A 186 -5.38 -5.05 13.99
N TYR A 187 -4.30 -5.79 14.24
CA TYR A 187 -3.17 -5.32 15.04
C TYR A 187 -2.46 -4.12 14.42
N GLU A 188 -2.67 -3.81 13.15
CA GLU A 188 -2.09 -2.68 12.45
C GLU A 188 -2.91 -1.39 12.60
N GLN A 189 -4.14 -1.49 13.12
CA GLN A 189 -5.09 -0.39 13.19
C GLN A 189 -4.69 0.64 14.27
N LEU A 190 -5.05 1.90 14.02
CA LEU A 190 -4.84 3.02 14.95
C LEU A 190 -5.52 2.80 16.31
N SER A 191 -6.67 2.10 16.32
CA SER A 191 -7.50 1.86 17.48
C SER A 191 -7.13 0.62 18.30
N TYR A 192 -6.18 -0.19 17.82
CA TYR A 192 -5.79 -1.42 18.51
C TYR A 192 -5.05 -1.10 19.82
N ASP A 193 -5.44 -1.74 20.93
CA ASP A 193 -4.81 -1.56 22.23
C ASP A 193 -3.66 -2.57 22.43
N ASP A 194 -2.42 -2.07 22.32
CA ASP A 194 -1.21 -2.86 22.54
C ASP A 194 -0.62 -2.70 23.95
N ASN A 195 -1.35 -2.14 24.93
CA ASN A 195 -0.79 -1.90 26.26
C ASN A 195 -0.33 -3.15 27.02
N ASN A 196 -0.88 -4.31 26.66
CA ASN A 196 -0.47 -5.61 27.21
C ASN A 196 0.66 -6.29 26.42
N TRP A 197 1.13 -5.68 25.31
CA TRP A 197 2.23 -6.23 24.54
C TRP A 197 3.57 -5.99 25.24
N THR A 198 4.47 -6.95 25.05
CA THR A 198 5.79 -6.89 25.66
C THR A 198 6.67 -5.91 24.86
N PRO A 199 7.51 -5.10 25.52
CA PRO A 199 8.53 -4.35 24.81
C PRO A 199 9.47 -5.26 24.01
N ALA A 200 9.91 -4.81 22.84
CA ALA A 200 10.85 -5.54 21.99
C ALA A 200 12.21 -5.69 22.69
N VAL A 201 12.90 -6.78 22.37
CA VAL A 201 14.24 -7.06 22.89
C VAL A 201 15.27 -6.57 21.88
N ALA A 202 16.32 -5.91 22.35
CA ALA A 202 17.44 -5.49 21.50
C ALA A 202 18.37 -6.68 21.24
N GLU A 203 18.54 -7.00 19.96
CA GLU A 203 19.39 -8.09 19.47
C GLU A 203 20.80 -7.61 19.12
N GLY A 204 20.96 -6.30 18.93
CA GLY A 204 22.25 -5.63 18.81
C GLY A 204 22.17 -4.34 18.00
N ALA A 205 23.24 -3.55 18.01
CA ALA A 205 23.30 -2.32 17.23
C ALA A 205 23.42 -2.63 15.72
N TYR A 206 23.04 -1.67 14.86
CA TYR A 206 23.37 -1.74 13.44
C TYR A 206 24.87 -2.03 13.21
N GLY A 207 25.18 -2.90 12.24
CA GLY A 207 26.55 -3.34 11.95
C GLY A 207 27.03 -4.57 12.71
N VAL A 208 26.27 -5.08 13.68
CA VAL A 208 26.63 -6.28 14.45
C VAL A 208 26.45 -7.57 13.63
N ALA A 209 27.22 -8.60 13.94
CA ALA A 209 26.97 -9.94 13.42
C ALA A 209 25.63 -10.51 13.97
N PRO A 210 24.90 -11.32 13.19
CA PRO A 210 25.27 -11.86 11.88
C PRO A 210 25.02 -10.92 10.69
N TRP A 211 24.29 -9.82 10.89
CA TRP A 211 23.74 -9.00 9.79
C TRP A 211 24.75 -8.04 9.14
N GLY A 212 25.64 -7.42 9.91
CA GLY A 212 26.62 -6.48 9.39
C GLY A 212 25.97 -5.22 8.79
N GLN A 213 26.50 -4.75 7.65
CA GLN A 213 26.01 -3.55 6.97
C GLN A 213 24.85 -3.89 6.03
N ILE A 214 23.86 -2.99 5.96
CA ILE A 214 22.66 -3.15 5.15
C ILE A 214 22.68 -2.13 4.02
N SER A 215 22.37 -2.58 2.79
CA SER A 215 22.24 -1.69 1.64
C SER A 215 20.97 -0.87 1.79
N ILE A 216 21.08 0.46 1.72
CA ILE A 216 19.94 1.37 1.79
C ILE A 216 19.64 1.88 0.37
N PRO A 217 18.42 1.72 -0.16
CA PRO A 217 18.06 2.24 -1.46
C PRO A 217 18.03 3.78 -1.46
N SER A 218 18.40 4.36 -2.60
CA SER A 218 18.32 5.80 -2.80
C SER A 218 16.86 6.26 -2.68
N ALA A 219 16.64 7.52 -2.28
CA ALA A 219 15.32 8.13 -2.29
C ALA A 219 14.71 8.16 -3.70
N ASP A 220 15.57 8.18 -4.71
CA ASP A 220 15.19 8.30 -6.12
C ASP A 220 15.07 6.94 -6.83
N SER A 221 15.42 5.83 -6.17
CA SER A 221 15.23 4.48 -6.73
C SER A 221 13.82 4.01 -6.42
N ALA A 222 12.89 4.21 -7.37
CA ALA A 222 11.63 3.48 -7.36
C ALA A 222 11.93 1.97 -7.44
N PRO A 223 11.31 1.13 -6.60
CA PRO A 223 11.54 -0.31 -6.68
C PRO A 223 11.11 -0.80 -8.07
N GLY A 224 12.00 -1.55 -8.72
CA GLY A 224 11.71 -2.11 -10.04
C GLY A 224 10.63 -3.18 -9.90
N LEU A 225 9.47 -2.97 -10.52
CA LEU A 225 8.40 -3.96 -10.54
C LEU A 225 8.91 -5.25 -11.20
N SER A 226 8.92 -6.36 -10.45
CA SER A 226 9.36 -7.67 -10.91
C SER A 226 8.63 -8.80 -10.18
N LEU A 227 8.70 -10.02 -10.70
CA LEU A 227 8.09 -11.21 -10.09
C LEU A 227 9.00 -11.92 -9.07
N SER A 228 10.22 -11.44 -8.81
CA SER A 228 11.21 -12.21 -8.03
C SER A 228 10.82 -12.43 -6.57
N GLN A 229 9.91 -11.61 -6.05
CA GLN A 229 9.36 -11.73 -4.69
C GLN A 229 7.93 -12.30 -4.69
N ALA A 230 7.38 -12.64 -5.86
CA ALA A 230 6.04 -13.19 -5.96
C ALA A 230 6.05 -14.70 -5.73
N SER A 231 4.98 -15.20 -5.13
CA SER A 231 4.73 -16.63 -5.00
C SER A 231 3.56 -17.07 -5.88
N TRP A 232 3.67 -18.27 -6.43
CA TRP A 232 2.54 -18.98 -7.02
C TRP A 232 1.51 -19.23 -5.93
N ILE A 233 0.28 -18.78 -6.17
CA ILE A 233 -0.85 -18.98 -5.26
C ILE A 233 -1.99 -19.71 -5.97
N TRP A 234 -2.74 -20.50 -5.21
CA TRP A 234 -3.99 -21.11 -5.66
C TRP A 234 -5.02 -21.22 -4.52
N THR A 235 -6.05 -22.04 -4.71
CA THR A 235 -6.98 -22.46 -3.65
C THR A 235 -6.41 -23.65 -2.86
N ASP A 236 -7.01 -23.97 -1.72
CA ASP A 236 -6.57 -25.02 -0.78
C ASP A 236 -6.87 -26.46 -1.23
N GLU A 237 -7.37 -26.64 -2.46
CA GLU A 237 -7.71 -27.93 -3.05
C GLU A 237 -6.57 -28.57 -3.86
N VAL A 238 -5.39 -27.95 -3.87
CA VAL A 238 -4.19 -28.50 -4.51
C VAL A 238 -3.78 -29.78 -3.78
N ALA A 239 -3.67 -30.87 -4.52
CA ALA A 239 -3.27 -32.17 -3.99
C ALA A 239 -2.24 -32.82 -4.91
N ASN A 240 -1.12 -33.25 -4.34
CA ASN A 240 -0.01 -33.90 -5.07
C ASN A 240 0.49 -33.07 -6.27
N GLY A 241 0.55 -31.74 -6.13
CA GLY A 241 1.04 -30.82 -7.16
C GLY A 241 0.08 -30.62 -8.34
N ALA A 242 -1.21 -30.93 -8.18
CA ALA A 242 -2.24 -30.66 -9.17
C ALA A 242 -3.50 -30.12 -8.49
N ALA A 243 -4.24 -29.27 -9.22
CA ALA A 243 -5.55 -28.79 -8.79
C ALA A 243 -6.67 -29.39 -9.68
N PRO A 244 -7.93 -29.39 -9.22
CA PRO A 244 -9.07 -29.77 -10.05
C PRO A 244 -9.33 -28.76 -11.18
N VAL A 245 -9.74 -29.28 -12.34
CA VAL A 245 -10.11 -28.48 -13.51
C VAL A 245 -11.22 -27.49 -13.19
N GLY A 246 -11.08 -26.26 -13.67
CA GLY A 246 -12.10 -25.22 -13.62
C GLY A 246 -11.55 -23.85 -13.19
N ALA A 247 -12.45 -22.88 -13.15
CA ALA A 247 -12.10 -21.52 -12.78
C ALA A 247 -12.12 -21.29 -11.25
N ARG A 248 -11.23 -20.42 -10.78
CA ARG A 248 -11.12 -19.93 -9.41
C ARG A 248 -11.05 -18.41 -9.43
N ALA A 249 -11.54 -17.80 -8.36
CA ALA A 249 -11.51 -16.35 -8.21
C ALA A 249 -10.50 -15.94 -7.14
N PHE A 250 -9.69 -14.92 -7.45
CA PHE A 250 -8.75 -14.31 -6.51
C PHE A 250 -9.05 -12.82 -6.37
N ARG A 251 -8.87 -12.28 -5.16
CA ARG A 251 -9.09 -10.86 -4.87
C ARG A 251 -8.02 -10.30 -3.95
N LYS A 252 -7.60 -9.06 -4.24
CA LYS A 252 -6.78 -8.21 -3.37
C LYS A 252 -7.35 -6.80 -3.38
N THR A 253 -7.52 -6.24 -2.19
CA THR A 253 -7.91 -4.84 -2.02
C THR A 253 -6.74 -4.07 -1.46
N TYR A 254 -6.46 -2.91 -2.05
CA TYR A 254 -5.50 -1.94 -1.55
C TYR A 254 -6.21 -0.64 -1.21
N THR A 255 -6.04 -0.18 0.03
CA THR A 255 -6.54 1.11 0.51
C THR A 255 -5.32 2.01 0.75
N PRO A 256 -5.11 3.07 -0.05
CA PRO A 256 -4.06 4.04 0.21
C PRO A 256 -4.11 4.58 1.65
N PRO A 257 -2.96 4.89 2.26
CA PRO A 257 -2.93 5.57 3.55
C PRO A 257 -3.77 6.85 3.54
N THR A 258 -4.33 7.22 4.69
CA THR A 258 -5.16 8.43 4.83
C THR A 258 -4.46 9.66 4.24
N GLY A 259 -5.18 10.41 3.41
CA GLY A 259 -4.65 11.61 2.75
C GLY A 259 -3.94 11.32 1.42
N GLN A 260 -3.82 10.06 1.01
CA GLN A 260 -3.29 9.68 -0.31
C GLN A 260 -4.39 9.09 -1.20
N THR A 261 -4.17 9.16 -2.51
CA THR A 261 -5.00 8.44 -3.50
C THR A 261 -4.11 7.68 -4.47
N ALA A 262 -4.58 6.50 -4.90
CA ALA A 262 -3.95 5.75 -5.96
C ALA A 262 -4.32 6.36 -7.32
N THR A 263 -3.33 6.57 -8.19
CA THR A 263 -3.53 7.24 -9.50
C THR A 263 -3.28 6.31 -10.67
N SER A 264 -2.33 5.39 -10.56
CA SER A 264 -2.09 4.36 -11.58
C SER A 264 -1.59 3.06 -10.96
N ALA A 265 -1.75 1.95 -11.68
CA ALA A 265 -1.13 0.68 -11.35
C ALA A 265 -0.36 0.11 -12.54
N LYS A 266 0.87 -0.36 -12.32
CA LYS A 266 1.57 -1.27 -13.22
C LYS A 266 1.45 -2.69 -12.67
N ILE A 267 1.20 -3.65 -13.55
CA ILE A 267 0.87 -5.01 -13.16
C ILE A 267 1.67 -5.97 -14.05
N ILE A 268 2.31 -6.96 -13.44
CA ILE A 268 2.88 -8.14 -14.12
C ILE A 268 2.07 -9.33 -13.63
N ILE A 269 1.51 -10.14 -14.53
CA ILE A 269 0.64 -11.26 -14.14
C ILE A 269 0.74 -12.43 -15.12
N THR A 270 0.69 -13.64 -14.57
CA THR A 270 0.59 -14.89 -15.31
C THR A 270 -0.26 -15.89 -14.52
N ALA A 271 -0.80 -16.90 -15.19
CA ALA A 271 -1.46 -18.02 -14.53
C ALA A 271 -1.26 -19.31 -15.31
N ASP A 272 -1.20 -20.43 -14.60
CA ASP A 272 -1.29 -21.78 -15.13
C ASP A 272 -2.73 -22.28 -14.91
N ASP A 273 -3.57 -22.37 -15.94
CA ASP A 273 -3.27 -22.19 -17.37
C ASP A 273 -3.56 -20.78 -17.92
N GLU A 274 -4.61 -20.13 -17.40
CA GLU A 274 -5.18 -18.91 -17.99
C GLU A 274 -5.71 -17.94 -16.95
N TYR A 275 -5.77 -16.65 -17.28
CA TYR A 275 -6.43 -15.65 -16.44
C TYR A 275 -7.19 -14.55 -17.23
N SER A 276 -8.19 -13.96 -16.58
CA SER A 276 -8.72 -12.61 -16.88
C SER A 276 -8.57 -11.71 -15.64
N LEU A 277 -7.91 -10.57 -15.81
CA LEU A 277 -7.62 -9.58 -14.78
C LEU A 277 -8.63 -8.43 -14.82
N TYR A 278 -9.11 -8.03 -13.66
CA TYR A 278 -9.96 -6.87 -13.46
C TYR A 278 -9.35 -5.92 -12.44
N VAL A 279 -9.48 -4.62 -12.69
CA VAL A 279 -9.15 -3.55 -11.74
C VAL A 279 -10.36 -2.65 -11.61
N ASN A 280 -10.85 -2.47 -10.38
CA ASN A 280 -12.03 -1.65 -10.08
C ASN A 280 -13.26 -2.00 -10.94
N SER A 281 -13.54 -3.29 -11.15
CA SER A 281 -14.64 -3.84 -11.98
C SER A 281 -14.44 -3.77 -13.50
N VAL A 282 -13.32 -3.22 -13.97
CA VAL A 282 -13.00 -3.10 -15.40
C VAL A 282 -12.04 -4.19 -15.80
N LEU A 283 -12.35 -4.92 -16.87
CA LEU A 283 -11.43 -5.90 -17.45
C LEU A 283 -10.21 -5.18 -18.01
N VAL A 284 -9.03 -5.57 -17.55
CA VAL A 284 -7.73 -5.03 -17.98
C VAL A 284 -7.13 -5.88 -19.10
N GLY A 285 -7.23 -7.20 -18.99
CA GLY A 285 -6.66 -8.11 -19.97
C GLY A 285 -6.81 -9.57 -19.57
N SER A 286 -6.40 -10.46 -20.48
CA SER A 286 -6.37 -11.89 -20.27
C SER A 286 -5.08 -12.49 -20.83
N GLY A 287 -4.66 -13.63 -20.28
CA GLY A 287 -3.52 -14.40 -20.76
C GLY A 287 -3.79 -15.91 -20.66
N THR A 288 -3.11 -16.69 -21.49
CA THR A 288 -3.29 -18.15 -21.62
C THR A 288 -1.95 -18.89 -21.63
N SER A 289 -0.93 -18.31 -21.00
CA SER A 289 0.41 -18.87 -20.96
C SER A 289 1.05 -18.51 -19.64
N TRP A 290 1.39 -19.53 -18.85
CA TRP A 290 2.09 -19.36 -17.58
C TRP A 290 3.55 -18.92 -17.78
N GLN A 291 4.19 -19.32 -18.89
CA GLN A 291 5.60 -19.05 -19.21
C GLN A 291 5.91 -17.59 -19.53
N VAL A 292 4.89 -16.82 -19.94
CA VAL A 292 5.02 -15.44 -20.40
C VAL A 292 4.02 -14.54 -19.67
N ALA A 293 4.47 -13.97 -18.56
CA ALA A 293 3.70 -12.98 -17.82
C ALA A 293 3.46 -11.74 -18.67
N GLN A 294 2.22 -11.23 -18.63
CA GLN A 294 1.85 -10.01 -19.32
C GLN A 294 2.03 -8.81 -18.42
N THR A 295 2.42 -7.68 -18.99
CA THR A 295 2.45 -6.39 -18.30
C THR A 295 1.32 -5.47 -18.73
N TYR A 296 0.72 -4.78 -17.76
CA TYR A 296 -0.35 -3.81 -17.96
C TYR A 296 -0.04 -2.51 -17.21
N THR A 297 -0.53 -1.39 -17.74
CA THR A 297 -0.61 -0.11 -17.03
C THR A 297 -2.06 0.33 -17.02
N VAL A 298 -2.56 0.65 -15.83
CA VAL A 298 -3.96 1.04 -15.60
C VAL A 298 -3.98 2.44 -15.01
N ASP A 299 -4.72 3.35 -15.66
CA ASP A 299 -5.12 4.60 -15.04
C ASP A 299 -6.28 4.29 -14.09
N LEU A 300 -6.11 4.60 -12.81
CA LEU A 300 -7.11 4.31 -11.79
C LEU A 300 -8.17 5.42 -11.72
N SER A 301 -7.85 6.61 -12.24
CA SER A 301 -8.34 7.89 -11.69
C SER A 301 -8.09 7.96 -10.18
N PRO A 302 -7.90 9.14 -9.56
CA PRO A 302 -7.65 9.20 -8.11
C PRO A 302 -8.66 8.36 -7.31
N ALA A 303 -8.17 7.26 -6.71
CA ALA A 303 -9.00 6.25 -6.08
C ALA A 303 -8.57 6.04 -4.62
N SER A 304 -9.55 6.03 -3.72
CA SER A 304 -9.34 5.77 -2.29
C SER A 304 -9.36 4.28 -1.94
N ASN A 305 -9.68 3.42 -2.89
CA ASN A 305 -9.62 1.96 -2.81
C ASN A 305 -9.38 1.40 -4.21
N VAL A 306 -8.54 0.39 -4.30
CA VAL A 306 -8.22 -0.32 -5.54
C VAL A 306 -8.47 -1.80 -5.34
N VAL A 307 -9.32 -2.39 -6.17
CA VAL A 307 -9.63 -3.83 -6.12
C VAL A 307 -9.07 -4.50 -7.36
N PHE A 308 -8.20 -5.47 -7.14
CA PHE A 308 -7.71 -6.41 -8.13
C PHE A 308 -8.51 -7.70 -7.99
N ALA A 309 -9.13 -8.14 -9.07
CA ALA A 309 -9.81 -9.42 -9.12
C ALA A 309 -9.30 -10.23 -10.31
N VAL A 310 -9.13 -11.54 -10.13
CA VAL A 310 -8.62 -12.43 -11.17
C VAL A 310 -9.55 -13.64 -11.29
N TYR A 311 -10.01 -13.89 -12.51
CA TYR A 311 -10.58 -15.16 -12.93
C TYR A 311 -9.43 -16.02 -13.44
N ALA A 312 -9.01 -17.06 -12.73
CA ALA A 312 -7.94 -17.95 -13.18
C ALA A 312 -8.50 -19.35 -13.47
N VAL A 313 -8.04 -20.00 -14.53
CA VAL A 313 -8.54 -21.30 -14.99
C VAL A 313 -7.42 -22.32 -14.97
N ASN A 314 -7.64 -23.44 -14.29
CA ASN A 314 -6.87 -24.65 -14.49
C ASN A 314 -7.60 -25.55 -15.49
N ASN A 315 -6.96 -25.87 -16.61
CA ASN A 315 -7.47 -26.81 -17.59
C ASN A 315 -7.01 -28.24 -17.28
N ILE A 316 -5.82 -28.42 -16.70
CA ILE A 316 -5.28 -29.71 -16.28
C ILE A 316 -4.02 -29.58 -15.40
N GLY A 317 -3.87 -30.46 -14.41
CA GLY A 317 -2.58 -30.66 -13.73
C GLY A 317 -2.26 -29.56 -12.72
N PRO A 318 -0.99 -29.12 -12.61
CA PRO A 318 -0.58 -27.99 -11.78
C PRO A 318 -1.39 -26.73 -12.09
N ALA A 319 -1.62 -25.90 -11.10
CA ALA A 319 -2.31 -24.62 -11.28
C ALA A 319 -1.59 -23.55 -10.46
N GLY A 320 -1.71 -22.30 -10.86
CA GLY A 320 -1.13 -21.23 -10.07
C GLY A 320 -1.39 -19.86 -10.67
N LEU A 321 -1.53 -18.86 -9.81
CA LEU A 321 -1.57 -17.46 -10.15
C LEU A 321 -0.30 -16.79 -9.61
N LEU A 322 0.37 -16.00 -10.44
CA LEU A 322 1.56 -15.26 -10.06
C LEU A 322 1.45 -13.81 -10.55
N ALA A 323 1.59 -12.84 -9.64
CA ALA A 323 1.54 -11.43 -10.01
C ALA A 323 2.39 -10.53 -9.11
N ALA A 324 2.79 -9.39 -9.67
CA ALA A 324 3.37 -8.26 -8.96
C ALA A 324 2.69 -6.97 -9.43
N ILE A 325 2.38 -6.07 -8.49
CA ILE A 325 1.63 -4.85 -8.76
C ILE A 325 2.34 -3.67 -8.09
N GLU A 326 2.66 -2.63 -8.86
CA GLU A 326 3.13 -1.33 -8.39
C GLU A 326 1.98 -0.32 -8.49
N ILE A 327 1.52 0.26 -7.38
CA ILE A 327 0.54 1.34 -7.35
C ILE A 327 1.26 2.67 -7.12
N THR A 328 1.05 3.64 -8.01
CA THR A 328 1.49 5.01 -7.82
C THR A 328 0.48 5.78 -6.96
N LEU A 329 0.97 6.45 -5.92
CA LEU A 329 0.18 7.30 -5.04
C LEU A 329 0.40 8.79 -5.37
N SER A 330 -0.57 9.63 -5.01
CA SER A 330 -0.49 11.09 -5.09
C SER A 330 -0.92 11.73 -3.76
N GLU A 331 -0.74 13.05 -3.65
CA GLU A 331 -1.09 13.93 -2.50
C GLU A 331 -0.07 13.99 -1.34
N CYS A 332 1.16 13.49 -1.56
CA CYS A 332 2.30 13.82 -0.70
C CYS A 332 3.51 14.23 -1.55
N SER A 333 4.49 14.89 -0.93
CA SER A 333 5.81 15.15 -1.56
C SER A 333 6.59 13.86 -1.88
N CYS A 334 6.03 12.69 -1.54
CA CYS A 334 6.53 11.39 -1.90
C CYS A 334 5.99 10.97 -3.28
N SER A 335 6.89 10.64 -4.20
CA SER A 335 6.57 9.90 -5.42
C SER A 335 6.90 8.42 -5.24
N SER A 336 6.43 7.78 -4.16
CA SER A 336 6.66 6.34 -3.95
C SER A 336 5.49 5.53 -4.49
N GLY A 337 5.82 4.54 -5.34
CA GLY A 337 4.92 3.44 -5.61
C GLY A 337 4.89 2.46 -4.44
N VAL A 338 3.75 1.82 -4.21
CA VAL A 338 3.64 0.66 -3.31
C VAL A 338 3.65 -0.59 -4.15
N ILE A 339 4.53 -1.54 -3.82
CA ILE A 339 4.56 -2.86 -4.46
C ILE A 339 3.92 -3.89 -3.55
N PHE A 340 3.10 -4.75 -4.13
CA PHE A 340 2.68 -6.01 -3.52
C PHE A 340 2.65 -7.10 -4.58
N VAL A 341 2.71 -8.33 -4.11
CA VAL A 341 2.86 -9.52 -4.93
C VAL A 341 1.76 -10.53 -4.59
N THR A 342 1.66 -11.61 -5.36
CA THR A 342 0.87 -12.79 -4.96
C THR A 342 1.53 -13.50 -3.79
N ASP A 343 0.78 -13.60 -2.71
CA ASP A 343 1.16 -14.14 -1.40
C ASP A 343 -0.10 -14.66 -0.66
N ALA A 344 0.07 -15.12 0.58
CA ALA A 344 -1.05 -15.57 1.42
C ALA A 344 -2.02 -14.43 1.81
N GLY A 345 -1.69 -13.17 1.54
CA GLY A 345 -2.55 -12.01 1.78
C GLY A 345 -3.57 -11.77 0.67
N TRP A 346 -3.59 -12.58 -0.39
CA TRP A 346 -4.68 -12.63 -1.36
C TRP A 346 -5.82 -13.51 -0.83
N LYS A 347 -7.05 -13.18 -1.22
CA LYS A 347 -8.21 -14.05 -0.97
C LYS A 347 -8.48 -14.92 -2.17
N SER A 348 -8.92 -16.16 -1.94
CA SER A 348 -9.26 -17.13 -2.99
C SER A 348 -10.66 -17.71 -2.80
N TYR A 349 -11.26 -18.21 -3.87
CA TYR A 349 -12.56 -18.90 -3.81
C TYR A 349 -12.64 -20.05 -4.82
N ILE A 350 -13.16 -21.19 -4.36
CA ILE A 350 -13.44 -22.35 -5.21
C ILE A 350 -14.67 -22.08 -6.08
N GLY A 351 -14.42 -21.77 -7.35
CA GLY A 351 -15.41 -21.31 -8.31
C GLY A 351 -15.38 -19.80 -8.51
N THR A 352 -16.41 -19.27 -9.17
CA THR A 352 -16.46 -17.85 -9.60
C THR A 352 -17.81 -17.23 -9.25
N PRO A 353 -17.98 -16.77 -7.99
CA PRO A 353 -19.23 -16.17 -7.55
C PRO A 353 -19.66 -15.02 -8.45
N TYR A 354 -20.95 -14.93 -8.76
CA TYR A 354 -21.45 -13.87 -9.62
C TYR A 354 -21.13 -12.48 -9.04
N GLY A 355 -20.47 -11.63 -9.84
CA GLY A 355 -20.07 -10.30 -9.41
C GLY A 355 -18.76 -10.24 -8.62
N PHE A 356 -18.01 -11.34 -8.50
CA PHE A 356 -16.72 -11.35 -7.79
C PHE A 356 -15.71 -10.33 -8.33
N GLN A 357 -15.85 -9.83 -9.55
CA GLN A 357 -14.96 -8.83 -10.14
C GLN A 357 -15.32 -7.40 -9.73
N LEU A 358 -16.49 -7.18 -9.14
CA LEU A 358 -16.99 -5.85 -8.77
C LEU A 358 -16.22 -5.30 -7.57
N ALA A 359 -15.89 -4.01 -7.60
CA ALA A 359 -15.13 -3.37 -6.53
C ALA A 359 -15.83 -3.50 -5.16
N GLY A 360 -17.15 -3.32 -5.10
CA GLY A 360 -17.93 -3.42 -3.87
C GLY A 360 -18.40 -4.82 -3.48
N TYR A 361 -17.86 -5.88 -4.10
CA TYR A 361 -18.20 -7.26 -3.72
C TYR A 361 -17.64 -7.58 -2.32
N ASP A 362 -18.47 -8.17 -1.46
CA ASP A 362 -18.09 -8.59 -0.11
C ASP A 362 -17.38 -9.96 -0.14
N ASP A 363 -16.05 -9.93 -0.01
CA ASP A 363 -15.19 -11.10 0.09
C ASP A 363 -14.73 -11.38 1.54
N SER A 364 -15.39 -10.82 2.55
CA SER A 364 -15.00 -10.99 3.97
C SER A 364 -14.97 -12.46 4.42
N ARG A 365 -15.71 -13.34 3.74
CA ARG A 365 -15.80 -14.78 4.05
C ARG A 365 -14.91 -15.66 3.18
N TRP A 366 -14.12 -15.07 2.28
CA TRP A 366 -13.23 -15.86 1.43
C TRP A 366 -11.99 -16.27 2.22
N PRO A 367 -11.53 -17.53 2.09
CA PRO A 367 -10.26 -17.94 2.67
C PRO A 367 -9.09 -17.19 2.02
N ALA A 368 -7.97 -17.16 2.74
CA ALA A 368 -6.68 -16.78 2.18
C ALA A 368 -6.29 -17.73 1.03
N ALA A 369 -5.53 -17.22 0.06
CA ALA A 369 -4.93 -18.03 -0.98
C ALA A 369 -3.84 -18.93 -0.39
N THR A 370 -3.72 -20.15 -0.91
CA THR A 370 -2.65 -21.07 -0.54
C THR A 370 -1.41 -20.73 -1.35
N VAL A 371 -0.29 -20.50 -0.66
CA VAL A 371 1.02 -20.32 -1.30
C VAL A 371 1.58 -21.69 -1.68
N GLU A 372 1.80 -21.91 -2.98
CA GLU A 372 2.46 -23.13 -3.49
C GLU A 372 3.98 -23.01 -3.44
N GLY A 373 4.51 -21.82 -3.71
CA GLY A 373 5.91 -21.48 -3.51
C GLY A 373 6.40 -20.37 -4.44
N PRO A 374 7.71 -20.06 -4.44
CA PRO A 374 8.25 -18.85 -5.05
C PRO A 374 8.31 -18.93 -6.60
N GLU A 375 8.43 -17.77 -7.25
CA GLU A 375 8.86 -17.68 -8.65
C GLU A 375 10.15 -18.50 -8.88
N GLY A 376 10.24 -19.20 -10.02
CA GLY A 376 11.38 -20.08 -10.30
C GLY A 376 11.22 -21.53 -9.83
N MET A 377 10.21 -21.85 -9.00
CA MET A 377 10.02 -23.23 -8.51
C MET A 377 9.51 -24.18 -9.59
N ALA A 378 9.80 -25.48 -9.44
CA ALA A 378 9.16 -26.52 -10.26
C ALA A 378 7.64 -26.61 -9.95
N PRO A 379 6.78 -26.87 -10.94
CA PRO A 379 7.11 -27.22 -12.34
C PRO A 379 7.37 -26.03 -13.27
N TRP A 380 7.10 -24.79 -12.82
CA TRP A 380 7.06 -23.61 -13.68
C TRP A 380 8.44 -23.04 -14.05
N GLY A 381 9.41 -23.08 -13.14
CA GLY A 381 10.70 -22.42 -13.38
C GLY A 381 10.54 -20.89 -13.52
N ASN A 382 11.49 -20.25 -14.20
CA ASN A 382 11.50 -18.79 -14.35
C ASN A 382 10.51 -18.29 -15.41
N THR A 383 9.85 -17.19 -15.09
CA THR A 383 8.84 -16.56 -15.94
C THR A 383 9.43 -15.41 -16.74
N THR A 384 9.13 -15.35 -18.03
CA THR A 384 9.50 -14.19 -18.87
C THR A 384 8.38 -13.16 -18.90
N THR A 385 8.70 -11.89 -19.18
CA THR A 385 7.70 -10.81 -19.25
C THR A 385 7.52 -10.31 -20.68
N SER A 386 6.28 -9.98 -21.03
CA SER A 386 5.91 -9.38 -22.32
C SER A 386 4.86 -8.27 -22.13
N SER A 387 5.00 -7.17 -22.86
CA SER A 387 4.00 -6.09 -22.85
C SER A 387 2.74 -6.50 -23.61
N SER A 388 1.57 -6.34 -22.99
CA SER A 388 0.31 -6.70 -23.65
C SER A 388 -0.22 -5.56 -24.55
N PRO A 389 -0.77 -5.85 -25.75
CA PRO A 389 -1.24 -4.84 -26.71
C PRO A 389 -2.59 -4.15 -26.36
N GLY A 390 -3.07 -4.21 -25.12
CA GLY A 390 -4.17 -3.37 -24.63
C GLY A 390 -5.60 -3.73 -25.09
N SER A 391 -5.80 -4.79 -25.89
CA SER A 391 -7.14 -5.27 -26.24
C SER A 391 -7.65 -6.30 -25.24
N ALA A 392 -8.47 -5.85 -24.29
CA ALA A 392 -9.03 -6.68 -23.23
C ALA A 392 -10.21 -7.51 -23.73
N THR A 393 -9.99 -8.82 -23.94
CA THR A 393 -11.08 -9.78 -24.20
C THR A 393 -11.16 -10.75 -23.01
N ALA A 394 -12.35 -10.90 -22.43
CA ALA A 394 -12.57 -11.82 -21.32
C ALA A 394 -12.47 -13.28 -21.80
N LEU A 395 -11.91 -14.15 -20.97
CA LEU A 395 -11.91 -15.59 -21.25
C LEU A 395 -13.33 -16.16 -21.23
N PRO A 396 -13.58 -17.33 -21.87
CA PRO A 396 -14.85 -18.02 -21.74
C PRO A 396 -15.23 -18.24 -20.27
N GLY A 397 -16.44 -17.82 -19.90
CA GLY A 397 -16.96 -17.90 -18.52
C GLY A 397 -16.55 -16.74 -17.61
N ALA A 398 -15.57 -15.93 -18.00
CA ALA A 398 -15.17 -14.75 -17.26
C ALA A 398 -16.18 -13.60 -17.48
N PRO A 399 -16.54 -12.81 -16.45
CA PRO A 399 -17.42 -11.66 -16.61
C PRO A 399 -16.85 -10.58 -17.56
N GLY A 400 -17.70 -9.82 -18.24
CA GLY A 400 -17.27 -8.61 -18.94
C GLY A 400 -16.95 -7.44 -17.99
N SER A 401 -16.43 -6.34 -18.54
CA SER A 401 -16.30 -5.07 -17.82
C SER A 401 -17.67 -4.57 -17.34
N ALA A 402 -17.72 -4.06 -16.10
CA ALA A 402 -18.91 -3.40 -15.56
C ALA A 402 -18.64 -1.91 -15.34
N SER A 403 -19.52 -1.05 -15.87
CA SER A 403 -19.52 0.37 -15.48
C SER A 403 -19.89 0.52 -14.00
N ALA A 404 -19.49 1.61 -13.34
CA ALA A 404 -19.85 1.86 -11.93
C ALA A 404 -21.37 1.79 -11.68
N ASN A 405 -22.18 2.27 -12.63
CA ASN A 405 -23.65 2.20 -12.53
C ASN A 405 -24.16 0.76 -12.64
N THR A 406 -23.61 -0.02 -13.55
CA THR A 406 -23.95 -1.45 -13.70
C THR A 406 -23.49 -2.23 -12.47
N ALA A 407 -22.29 -1.97 -11.96
CA ALA A 407 -21.75 -2.59 -10.75
C ALA A 407 -22.67 -2.36 -9.54
N ASN A 408 -23.12 -1.13 -9.31
CA ASN A 408 -24.02 -0.80 -8.20
C ASN A 408 -25.38 -1.49 -8.30
N ALA A 409 -25.96 -1.56 -9.51
CA ALA A 409 -27.22 -2.28 -9.72
C ALA A 409 -27.06 -3.79 -9.46
N THR A 410 -25.95 -4.37 -9.93
CA THR A 410 -25.61 -5.78 -9.71
C THR A 410 -25.39 -6.09 -8.24
N LEU A 411 -24.63 -5.27 -7.51
CA LEU A 411 -24.41 -5.42 -6.06
C LEU A 411 -25.73 -5.35 -5.28
N LYS A 412 -26.62 -4.41 -5.66
CA LYS A 412 -27.95 -4.31 -5.05
C LYS A 412 -28.79 -5.57 -5.29
N ALA A 413 -28.73 -6.14 -6.49
CA ALA A 413 -29.41 -7.38 -6.82
C ALA A 413 -28.86 -8.57 -6.01
N ILE A 414 -27.53 -8.69 -5.89
CA ILE A 414 -26.86 -9.71 -5.07
C ILE A 414 -27.33 -9.62 -3.62
N ASN A 415 -27.24 -8.44 -3.01
CA ASN A 415 -27.63 -8.23 -1.61
C ASN A 415 -29.13 -8.46 -1.37
N SER A 416 -29.99 -8.14 -2.34
CA SER A 416 -31.42 -8.42 -2.24
C SER A 416 -31.73 -9.94 -2.28
N THR A 417 -30.95 -10.69 -3.05
CA THR A 417 -31.11 -12.15 -3.18
C THR A 417 -30.64 -12.85 -1.90
N VAL A 418 -29.48 -12.47 -1.35
CA VAL A 418 -28.99 -12.99 -0.07
C VAL A 418 -30.00 -12.76 1.06
N ASN A 419 -30.58 -11.56 1.13
CA ASN A 419 -31.61 -11.22 2.12
C ASN A 419 -32.94 -11.98 1.92
N ALA A 420 -33.28 -12.34 0.69
CA ALA A 420 -34.47 -13.15 0.42
C ALA A 420 -34.25 -14.62 0.84
N THR A 421 -33.07 -15.18 0.54
CA THR A 421 -32.72 -16.57 0.89
C THR A 421 -32.58 -16.74 2.41
N SER A 422 -32.02 -15.75 3.12
CA SER A 422 -31.95 -15.80 4.59
C SER A 422 -33.33 -15.72 5.24
N LYS A 423 -34.27 -14.93 4.70
CA LYS A 423 -35.66 -14.90 5.18
C LYS A 423 -36.42 -16.21 4.92
N LEU A 424 -36.16 -16.89 3.81
CA LEU A 424 -36.76 -18.19 3.50
C LEU A 424 -36.26 -19.29 4.43
N SER A 425 -35.00 -19.26 4.88
CA SER A 425 -34.48 -20.23 5.86
C SER A 425 -35.02 -20.03 7.28
N PHE A 426 -35.47 -18.82 7.64
CA PHE A 426 -36.16 -18.58 8.93
C PHE A 426 -37.65 -18.95 8.89
N ALA A 427 -38.28 -18.97 7.71
CA ALA A 427 -39.69 -19.31 7.55
C ALA A 427 -39.95 -20.83 7.51
N THR A 428 -38.94 -21.65 7.27
CA THR A 428 -39.03 -23.13 7.27
C THR A 428 -38.55 -23.77 8.57
N ALA A 429 -38.11 -22.98 9.55
CA ALA A 429 -37.67 -23.40 10.88
C ALA A 429 -38.68 -23.03 12.00
N ALA A 430 -39.90 -22.63 11.64
CA ALA A 430 -40.99 -22.27 12.56
C ALA A 430 -42.14 -23.28 12.52
#